data_AF-A0A8T5LVT1-F1
#
_entry.id   AF-A0A8T5LVT1-F1
#
_cell.length_a   1.000
_cell.length_b   1.000
_cell.length_c   1.000
_cell.angle_alpha   90.00
_cell.angle_beta   90.00
_cell.angle_gamma   90.00
#
_symmetry.space_group_name_H-M   'P 1'
#
loop_
_entity.id
_entity.type
_entity.pdbx_description
1 polymer ?
#
loop_
_entity_poly.entity_id
_entity_poly.type
_entity_poly.pdbx_seq_one_letter_code
_entity_poly.pdbx_strand_id
1 'polypeptide(L)' 'MKEIELSIVIPIYNEEENVSLLHKKLTEVLKLMNKSYELLFIDDGSSDG' A
#
# COMPACT_ATOMS: atom_id res chain seq x y z
N MET A 1 2.75 21.69 -0.55
CA MET A 1 2.45 20.25 -0.43
C MET A 1 3.78 19.53 -0.33
N LYS A 2 3.90 18.49 0.51
CA LYS A 2 5.14 17.71 0.59
C LYS A 2 5.26 16.92 -0.72
N GLU A 3 6.39 17.03 -1.42
CA GLU A 3 6.66 16.23 -2.61
C GLU A 3 6.71 14.76 -2.21
N ILE A 4 5.99 13.88 -2.92
CA ILE A 4 5.99 12.44 -2.67
C ILE A 4 7.12 11.82 -3.49
N GLU A 5 8.10 11.23 -2.82
CA GLU A 5 9.26 10.61 -3.47
C GLU A 5 8.98 9.18 -3.95
N LEU A 6 7.97 8.52 -3.38
CA LEU A 6 7.63 7.13 -3.68
C LEU A 6 6.12 6.91 -3.62
N SER A 7 5.53 6.48 -4.75
CA SER A 7 4.14 6.05 -4.81
C SER A 7 4.08 4.54 -4.95
N ILE A 8 3.37 3.87 -4.03
CA ILE A 8 3.16 2.42 -4.07
C ILE A 8 1.68 2.16 -4.33
N VAL A 9 1.39 1.54 -5.47
CA VAL A 9 0.04 1.18 -5.90
C VAL A 9 -0.14 -0.33 -5.75
N ILE A 10 -1.19 -0.72 -5.03
CA ILE A 10 -1.44 -2.11 -4.64
C ILE A 10 -2.87 -2.47 -5.07
N PRO A 11 -3.04 -3.27 -6.14
CA PRO A 11 -4.34 -3.87 -6.43
C PRO A 11 -4.69 -4.89 -5.34
N ILE A 12 -5.93 -4.85 -4.84
CA ILE A 12 -6.46 -5.76 -3.83
C ILE A 12 -7.87 -6.21 -4.22
N TYR A 13 -8.22 -7.45 -3.89
CA TYR A 13 -9.57 -7.99 -4.07
C TYR A 13 -9.96 -8.84 -2.86
N ASN A 14 -11.11 -8.57 -2.23
CA ASN A 14 -11.72 -9.38 -1.15
C ASN A 14 -10.81 -9.72 0.07
N GLU A 15 -9.86 -8.87 0.42
CA GLU A 15 -8.79 -9.19 1.39
C GLU A 15 -8.74 -8.25 2.62
N GLU A 16 -9.88 -7.97 3.27
CA GLU A 16 -9.97 -6.99 4.39
C GLU A 16 -8.95 -7.24 5.54
N GLU A 17 -8.77 -8.50 5.97
CA GLU A 17 -7.80 -8.84 7.03
C GLU A 17 -6.34 -8.74 6.54
N ASN A 18 -6.07 -9.14 5.29
CA ASN A 18 -4.73 -9.12 4.70
C ASN A 18 -4.24 -7.70 4.41
N VAL A 19 -5.14 -6.79 4.03
CA VAL A 19 -4.83 -5.37 3.79
C VAL A 19 -4.27 -4.70 5.05
N SER A 20 -4.85 -4.97 6.22
CA SER A 20 -4.38 -4.39 7.48
C SER A 20 -2.97 -4.86 7.84
N LEU A 21 -2.68 -6.14 7.65
CA LEU A 21 -1.35 -6.71 7.89
C LEU A 21 -0.32 -6.18 6.89
N LEU A 22 -0.67 -6.09 5.62
CA LEU A 22 0.16 -5.57 4.55
C LEU A 22 0.50 -4.09 4.79
N HIS A 23 -0.50 -3.27 5.09
CA HIS A 23 -0.32 -1.87 5.45
C HIS A 23 0.64 -1.69 6.62
N LYS A 24 0.49 -2.49 7.69
CA LYS A 24 1.38 -2.43 8.86
C LYS A 24 2.83 -2.75 8.48
N LYS A 25 3.06 -3.86 7.78
CA LYS A 25 4.41 -4.28 7.36
C LYS A 25 5.07 -3.29 6.41
N LEU A 26 4.32 -2.77 5.43
CA LEU A 26 4.82 -1.75 4.51
C LEU A 26 5.17 -0.47 5.25
N THR A 27 4.31 -0.02 6.15
CA THR A 27 4.56 1.19 6.95
C THR A 27 5.83 1.05 7.81
N GLU A 28 6.07 -0.11 8.41
CA GLU A 28 7.28 -0.38 9.19
C GLU A 28 8.55 -0.25 8.33
N VAL A 29 8.55 -0.82 7.12
CA VAL A 29 9.70 -0.74 6.20
C VAL A 29 9.87 0.66 5.63
N LEU A 30 8.78 1.30 5.17
CA LEU A 30 8.82 2.60 4.52
C LEU A 30 9.25 3.73 5.47
N LYS A 31 8.92 3.62 6.76
CA LYS A 31 9.43 4.54 7.80
C LYS A 31 10.96 4.53 7.89
N LEU A 32 11.61 3.41 7.62
CA LEU A 32 13.07 3.29 7.66
C LEU A 32 13.75 3.95 6.45
N MET A 33 13.03 4.15 5.35
CA MET A 33 13.58 4.67 4.09
C MET A 33 13.80 6.19 4.11
N ASN A 34 13.31 6.90 5.13
CA ASN A 34 13.39 8.36 5.27
C ASN A 34 12.95 9.14 4.00
N LYS A 35 11.92 8.62 3.33
CA LYS A 35 11.30 9.21 2.14
C LYS A 35 9.84 9.57 2.42
N SER A 36 9.33 10.60 1.76
CA SER A 36 7.88 10.78 1.66
C SER A 36 7.29 9.70 0.73
N TYR A 37 6.20 9.08 1.17
CA TYR A 37 5.54 8.03 0.40
C TYR A 37 4.02 8.13 0.49
N GLU A 38 3.35 7.52 -0.48
CA GLU A 38 1.92 7.24 -0.45
C GLU A 38 1.65 5.74 -0.70
N LEU A 39 0.60 5.23 -0.09
CA LEU A 39 0.09 3.87 -0.28
C LEU A 39 -1.31 3.96 -0.87
N LEU A 40 -1.49 3.46 -2.09
CA LEU A 40 -2.75 3.46 -2.81
C LEU A 40 -3.24 2.02 -2.96
N PHE A 41 -4.20 1.64 -2.12
CA PHE A 41 -4.91 0.37 -2.23
C PHE A 41 -6.07 0.56 -3.21
N ILE A 42 -6.03 -0.15 -4.34
CA ILE A 42 -7.04 -0.06 -5.39
C ILE A 42 -7.80 -1.38 -5.39
N ASP A 43 -9.11 -1.32 -5.15
CA ASP A 43 -9.99 -2.44 -5.45
C ASP A 43 -9.94 -2.66 -6.96
N ASP A 44 -9.28 -3.73 -7.39
CA ASP A 44 -9.07 -4.01 -8.81
C ASP A 44 -10.20 -4.87 -9.41
N GLY A 45 -11.16 -5.31 -8.58
CA GLY A 45 -12.29 -6.13 -9.00
C GLY A 45 -11.87 -7.41 -9.74
N SER A 46 -10.61 -7.83 -9.59
CA SER A 46 -10.05 -8.94 -10.34
C SER A 46 -10.78 -10.23 -9.95
N SER A 47 -11.38 -10.89 -10.95
CA SER A 47 -12.05 -12.18 -10.79
C SER A 47 -11.13 -13.36 -11.10
N ASP A 48 -9.82 -13.12 -11.14
CA ASP A 48 -8.84 -14.13 -11.53
C ASP A 48 -8.44 -14.98 -10.31
N GLY A 49 -9.29 -15.96 -10.03
CA GLY A 49 -9.13 -17.00 -9.01
C GLY A 49 -10.31 -17.97 -8.96
#